data_AF-A0A1L7NPV6-F1
#
_entry.id   AF-A0A1L7NPV6-F1
#
_cell.length_a   1.000
_cell.length_b   1.000
_cell.length_c   1.000
_cell.angle_alpha   90.00
_cell.angle_beta   90.00
_cell.angle_gamma   90.00
#
_symmetry.space_group_name_H-M   'P 1'
#
loop_
_entity.id
_entity.type
_entity.pdbx_description
1 polymer ?
#
loop_
_entity_poly.entity_id
_entity_poly.type
_entity_poly.pdbx_seq_one_letter_code
_entity_poly.pdbx_strand_id
1 'polypeptide(L)'
;MPRPTKPAGTNEDADQLSASTGKRGTKSTRTTASVKVNKKAAPPKAPGKPPAKAKNSAPKRTAKAAAKPDSDKPAKQGTTKIKNPIPLTENELEALALAELHGLSPKMAKFVDLYLVTYNGAHAYRAAGYTAKNDNVAAAAASRLLKKVKCHPYYAARQAEMFKRTADVQNATIGVIHAAAFADAREISELRRACCHYCHGIGHRYQHTPREMEDRRAEYDAALAEAEANNKTLPPFDELGGVGYDKRKEPHPDCPECAGEGYQYTYFHDSRTYGPAALALFEGVEETKDGIKVRAGSQKAYRELVAKIFDLKVEPAIVVNTGPSTEVLDAAIERAHAKTEAQRLEMAERLRMIEQGQLE
;
A
#
# COMPACT_ATOMS: atom_id res chain seq x y z
N MET A 1 -1.75 47.72 24.66
CA MET A 1 -3.01 46.98 24.86
C MET A 1 -2.68 45.60 25.44
N PRO A 2 -2.84 45.38 26.77
CA PRO A 2 -2.59 44.08 27.37
C PRO A 2 -3.70 43.07 27.05
N ARG A 3 -3.33 41.79 27.03
CA ARG A 3 -4.17 40.64 26.64
C ARG A 3 -5.10 40.24 27.80
N PRO A 4 -6.43 40.12 27.62
CA PRO A 4 -7.30 39.61 28.67
C PRO A 4 -7.16 38.10 28.84
N THR A 5 -7.18 37.66 30.10
CA THR A 5 -7.00 36.26 30.53
C THR A 5 -8.30 35.46 30.51
N LYS A 6 -8.17 34.15 30.25
CA LYS A 6 -9.25 33.15 30.27
C LYS A 6 -9.62 32.78 31.73
N PRO A 7 -10.90 32.78 32.14
CA PRO A 7 -11.33 32.11 33.37
C PRO A 7 -11.64 30.62 33.11
N ALA A 8 -11.59 29.82 34.17
CA ALA A 8 -11.91 28.40 34.17
C ALA A 8 -13.05 28.10 35.16
N GLY A 9 -13.74 26.97 34.95
CA GLY A 9 -14.90 26.54 35.74
C GLY A 9 -16.17 26.47 34.87
N THR A 10 -17.08 25.52 35.04
CA THR A 10 -17.08 24.30 35.89
C THR A 10 -17.95 23.24 35.19
N ASN A 11 -17.63 21.95 35.36
CA ASN A 11 -18.55 20.88 34.98
C ASN A 11 -19.50 20.63 36.14
N GLU A 12 -20.80 20.84 35.95
CA GLU A 12 -21.90 20.15 36.64
C GLU A 12 -23.22 20.64 36.02
N ASP A 13 -23.95 19.72 35.38
CA ASP A 13 -25.41 19.59 35.47
C ASP A 13 -25.88 18.47 34.52
N ALA A 14 -26.51 17.46 35.11
CA ALA A 14 -27.17 16.36 34.43
C ALA A 14 -28.69 16.49 34.61
N ASP A 15 -29.44 15.70 33.83
CA ASP A 15 -30.89 15.50 33.97
C ASP A 15 -31.80 16.74 33.87
N GLN A 16 -32.36 16.95 32.68
CA GLN A 16 -33.77 16.58 32.43
C GLN A 16 -34.21 16.89 30.99
N LEU A 17 -34.82 15.91 30.32
CA LEU A 17 -36.04 16.06 29.52
C LEU A 17 -36.47 14.70 28.96
N SER A 18 -37.64 14.23 29.39
CA SER A 18 -38.18 12.92 29.01
C SER A 18 -39.53 13.01 28.31
N ALA A 19 -39.78 11.98 27.49
CA ALA A 19 -41.08 11.43 27.09
C ALA A 19 -41.83 11.95 25.83
N SER A 20 -42.60 11.01 25.27
CA SER A 20 -43.48 11.07 24.09
C SER A 20 -42.77 11.08 22.72
N THR A 21 -43.14 10.27 21.71
CA THR A 21 -44.23 9.28 21.54
C THR A 21 -43.85 8.16 20.55
N GLY A 22 -44.60 7.04 20.51
CA GLY A 22 -44.80 6.32 19.24
C GLY A 22 -44.14 4.94 19.01
N LYS A 23 -44.12 4.01 19.97
CA LYS A 23 -43.84 2.59 19.64
C LYS A 23 -44.99 1.98 18.84
N ARG A 24 -44.75 1.63 17.57
CA ARG A 24 -45.59 0.69 16.79
C ARG A 24 -44.82 -0.61 16.59
N GLY A 25 -45.15 -1.63 17.36
CA GLY A 25 -44.47 -2.93 17.32
C GLY A 25 -45.16 -3.93 16.39
N THR A 26 -44.40 -4.59 15.53
CA THR A 26 -44.82 -5.81 14.83
C THR A 26 -43.98 -6.99 15.35
N LYS A 27 -44.66 -8.02 15.87
CA LYS A 27 -44.00 -9.24 16.35
C LYS A 27 -43.50 -10.05 15.16
N SER A 28 -42.19 -10.19 14.99
CA SER A 28 -41.63 -11.23 14.13
C SER A 28 -41.37 -12.48 14.97
N THR A 29 -42.08 -13.56 14.66
CA THR A 29 -41.98 -14.84 15.37
C THR A 29 -40.69 -15.57 14.99
N ARG A 30 -39.77 -15.72 15.94
CA ARG A 30 -38.49 -16.41 15.74
C ARG A 30 -38.67 -17.94 15.77
N THR A 31 -39.06 -18.54 14.64
CA THR A 31 -39.03 -19.99 14.45
C THR A 31 -37.60 -20.47 14.16
N THR A 32 -37.05 -21.27 15.08
CA THR A 32 -35.75 -21.92 14.93
C THR A 32 -35.86 -23.13 14.00
N ALA A 33 -35.30 -23.04 12.80
CA ALA A 33 -35.13 -24.17 11.89
C ALA A 33 -33.63 -24.51 11.75
N SER A 34 -33.22 -25.63 12.35
CA SER A 34 -31.83 -26.09 12.34
C SER A 34 -31.45 -26.67 10.97
N VAL A 35 -30.73 -25.91 10.15
CA VAL A 35 -30.23 -26.40 8.84
C VAL A 35 -28.93 -27.18 9.03
N LYS A 36 -28.90 -28.42 8.52
CA LYS A 36 -27.75 -29.33 8.64
C LYS A 36 -26.57 -28.88 7.77
N VAL A 37 -25.38 -28.82 8.37
CA VAL A 37 -24.12 -28.60 7.67
C VAL A 37 -23.69 -29.87 6.94
N ASN A 38 -23.82 -29.91 5.62
CA ASN A 38 -23.20 -30.95 4.80
C ASN A 38 -21.74 -30.59 4.48
N LYS A 39 -20.80 -31.17 5.24
CA LYS A 39 -19.37 -31.19 4.87
C LYS A 39 -19.20 -31.90 3.52
N LYS A 40 -18.70 -31.21 2.50
CA LYS A 40 -18.30 -31.85 1.24
C LYS A 40 -16.97 -32.57 1.46
N ALA A 41 -16.92 -33.85 1.08
CA ALA A 41 -15.80 -34.75 1.36
C ALA A 41 -14.57 -34.46 0.48
N ALA A 42 -13.39 -34.84 0.97
CA ALA A 42 -12.13 -34.78 0.22
C ALA A 42 -12.06 -35.87 -0.88
N PRO A 43 -11.39 -35.63 -2.01
CA PRO A 43 -11.19 -36.62 -3.05
C PRO A 43 -10.21 -37.75 -2.61
N PRO A 44 -10.39 -39.00 -3.09
CA PRO A 44 -9.69 -40.18 -2.58
C PRO A 44 -8.26 -40.36 -3.12
N LYS A 45 -7.45 -41.14 -2.38
CA LYS A 45 -6.07 -41.52 -2.75
C LYS A 45 -6.03 -42.75 -3.68
N ALA A 46 -5.24 -42.63 -4.75
CA ALA A 46 -4.38 -43.60 -5.46
C ALA A 46 -4.60 -45.13 -5.34
N PRO A 47 -4.37 -45.84 -6.46
CA PRO A 47 -3.50 -47.02 -6.56
C PRO A 47 -2.15 -46.63 -7.23
N GLY A 48 -1.02 -47.31 -7.07
CA GLY A 48 -0.69 -48.54 -6.37
C GLY A 48 0.61 -49.10 -6.96
N LYS A 49 1.71 -49.14 -6.20
CA LYS A 49 3.05 -49.57 -6.67
C LYS A 49 3.37 -50.97 -6.14
N PRO A 50 3.80 -51.91 -7.01
CA PRO A 50 4.90 -52.82 -6.63
C PRO A 50 5.76 -53.27 -7.83
N PRO A 51 6.83 -54.06 -7.63
CA PRO A 51 7.78 -54.08 -6.52
C PRO A 51 9.24 -53.93 -7.01
N ALA A 52 10.19 -53.82 -6.09
CA ALA A 52 11.62 -53.98 -6.41
C ALA A 52 11.98 -55.47 -6.65
N LYS A 53 12.95 -55.73 -7.54
CA LYS A 53 13.69 -57.00 -7.61
C LYS A 53 15.19 -56.73 -7.39
N ALA A 54 15.85 -57.67 -6.73
CA ALA A 54 17.28 -57.61 -6.39
C ALA A 54 18.09 -58.65 -7.19
N LYS A 55 19.44 -58.55 -7.15
CA LYS A 55 20.45 -59.46 -7.75
C LYS A 55 20.47 -59.34 -9.30
N ASN A 56 21.54 -59.48 -10.08
CA ASN A 56 22.95 -59.90 -9.94
C ASN A 56 23.78 -59.15 -11.04
N SER A 57 25.10 -59.16 -11.20
CA SER A 57 26.29 -59.65 -10.47
C SER A 57 27.57 -58.99 -11.05
N ALA A 58 28.77 -59.28 -10.53
CA ALA A 58 30.04 -58.90 -11.18
C ALA A 58 30.33 -59.75 -12.45
N PRO A 59 31.31 -59.35 -13.30
CA PRO A 59 32.63 -60.00 -13.18
C PRO A 59 33.88 -59.11 -13.41
N LYS A 60 34.71 -59.08 -12.37
CA LYS A 60 36.18 -59.26 -12.33
C LYS A 60 36.94 -59.39 -13.67
N ARG A 61 37.97 -58.55 -13.87
CA ARG A 61 39.32 -58.80 -14.49
C ARG A 61 40.08 -57.44 -14.53
N THR A 62 41.39 -57.31 -14.37
CA THR A 62 42.52 -58.26 -14.12
C THR A 62 43.66 -57.51 -13.41
N ALA A 63 44.54 -58.23 -12.70
CA ALA A 63 45.68 -57.63 -11.99
C ALA A 63 47.03 -58.04 -12.58
N LYS A 64 48.01 -57.11 -12.56
CA LYS A 64 49.45 -57.27 -12.24
C LYS A 64 50.09 -55.85 -12.30
N ALA A 65 50.73 -55.32 -11.26
CA ALA A 65 52.03 -55.69 -10.65
C ALA A 65 53.24 -55.29 -11.53
N ALA A 66 54.37 -54.77 -11.02
CA ALA A 66 54.72 -54.21 -9.70
C ALA A 66 56.11 -53.54 -9.80
N ALA A 67 56.42 -52.52 -8.98
CA ALA A 67 57.81 -52.10 -8.65
C ALA A 67 57.88 -51.10 -7.46
N LYS A 68 58.93 -51.24 -6.65
CA LYS A 68 59.54 -50.33 -5.66
C LYS A 68 61.07 -50.65 -5.65
N PRO A 69 61.99 -49.87 -5.06
CA PRO A 69 61.86 -48.62 -4.28
C PRO A 69 62.56 -47.44 -5.05
N ASP A 70 62.96 -46.25 -4.54
CA ASP A 70 63.79 -45.90 -3.37
C ASP A 70 63.87 -44.39 -3.04
N SER A 71 64.41 -44.11 -1.83
CA SER A 71 65.11 -42.89 -1.35
C SER A 71 64.35 -41.63 -0.88
N ASP A 72 64.84 -41.08 0.25
CA ASP A 72 64.42 -39.85 0.92
C ASP A 72 65.06 -38.56 0.37
N LYS A 73 64.29 -37.46 0.31
CA LYS A 73 64.72 -36.09 0.69
C LYS A 73 63.51 -35.11 0.77
N PRO A 74 63.64 -33.96 1.46
CA PRO A 74 62.48 -33.28 2.07
C PRO A 74 61.73 -32.31 1.16
N ALA A 75 60.46 -32.08 1.49
CA ALA A 75 59.59 -31.11 0.83
C ALA A 75 60.09 -29.67 1.01
N LYS A 76 60.32 -28.96 -0.09
CA LYS A 76 60.61 -27.51 -0.07
C LYS A 76 59.36 -26.71 0.31
N GLN A 77 59.53 -25.73 1.19
CA GLN A 77 58.49 -24.76 1.51
C GLN A 77 58.22 -23.85 0.30
N GLY A 78 56.99 -23.87 -0.21
CA GLY A 78 56.55 -22.97 -1.29
C GLY A 78 56.06 -21.63 -0.72
N THR A 79 56.81 -20.56 -0.95
CA THR A 79 56.43 -19.19 -0.57
C THR A 79 55.64 -18.50 -1.69
N THR A 80 54.34 -18.27 -1.50
CA THR A 80 53.54 -17.44 -2.39
C THR A 80 53.36 -16.04 -1.80
N LYS A 81 54.23 -15.10 -2.20
CA LYS A 81 54.00 -13.67 -1.96
C LYS A 81 52.78 -13.21 -2.75
N ILE A 82 51.71 -12.80 -2.06
CA ILE A 82 50.53 -12.18 -2.68
C ILE A 82 50.91 -10.74 -3.06
N LYS A 83 50.70 -10.38 -4.33
CA LYS A 83 50.82 -8.98 -4.79
C LYS A 83 49.47 -8.28 -4.58
N ASN A 84 49.53 -7.01 -4.17
CA ASN A 84 48.40 -6.14 -3.85
C ASN A 84 47.51 -6.63 -2.69
N PRO A 85 47.95 -6.45 -1.42
CA PRO A 85 47.03 -6.53 -0.29
C PRO A 85 45.98 -5.42 -0.41
N ILE A 86 44.71 -5.78 -0.23
CA ILE A 86 43.62 -4.80 -0.08
C ILE A 86 43.89 -4.04 1.23
N PRO A 87 43.98 -2.70 1.23
CA PRO A 87 44.12 -1.93 2.46
C PRO A 87 42.85 -2.08 3.28
N LEU A 88 42.99 -2.63 4.49
CA LEU A 88 41.92 -2.73 5.47
C LEU A 88 41.62 -1.32 6.00
N THR A 89 40.34 -1.01 6.18
CA THR A 89 39.89 0.25 6.76
C THR A 89 40.31 0.37 8.22
N GLU A 90 40.38 1.59 8.76
CA GLU A 90 40.79 1.84 10.15
C GLU A 90 39.91 1.06 11.14
N ASN A 91 38.59 1.00 10.90
CA ASN A 91 37.65 0.18 11.67
C ASN A 91 37.97 -1.33 11.65
N GLU A 92 38.52 -1.86 10.54
CA GLU A 92 38.94 -3.26 10.45
C GLU A 92 40.28 -3.51 11.16
N LEU A 93 41.16 -2.51 11.21
CA LEU A 93 42.41 -2.56 11.97
C LEU A 93 42.15 -2.45 13.48
N GLU A 94 41.25 -1.56 13.90
CA GLU A 94 40.79 -1.46 15.28
C GLU A 94 40.01 -2.71 15.73
N ALA A 95 39.17 -3.29 14.86
CA ALA A 95 38.50 -4.57 15.14
C ALA A 95 39.48 -5.74 15.27
N LEU A 96 40.61 -5.71 14.55
CA LEU A 96 41.69 -6.68 14.71
C LEU A 96 42.46 -6.47 16.02
N ALA A 97 42.75 -5.21 16.40
CA ALA A 97 43.38 -4.88 17.68
C ALA A 97 42.49 -5.25 18.89
N LEU A 98 41.17 -5.03 18.79
CA LEU A 98 40.22 -5.51 19.80
C LEU A 98 40.14 -7.04 19.89
N ALA A 99 40.41 -7.76 18.78
CA ALA A 99 40.44 -9.21 18.76
C ALA A 99 41.72 -9.79 19.40
N GLU A 100 42.85 -9.09 19.33
CA GLU A 100 44.08 -9.46 20.03
C GLU A 100 43.92 -9.41 21.56
N LEU A 101 42.98 -8.61 22.08
CA LEU A 101 42.66 -8.53 23.52
C LEU A 101 41.98 -9.80 24.10
N HIS A 102 41.54 -10.74 23.25
CA HIS A 102 40.79 -11.94 23.68
C HIS A 102 41.29 -13.27 23.11
N GLY A 103 42.49 -13.32 22.51
CA GLY A 103 43.11 -14.59 22.10
C GLY A 103 42.40 -15.32 20.92
N LEU A 104 41.58 -14.60 20.16
CA LEU A 104 40.90 -15.14 18.98
C LEU A 104 41.76 -14.92 17.72
N SER A 105 42.01 -15.99 16.96
CA SER A 105 42.81 -15.88 15.73
C SER A 105 42.14 -14.96 14.69
N PRO A 106 42.89 -14.15 13.92
CA PRO A 106 42.33 -13.28 12.88
C PRO A 106 41.43 -14.00 11.84
N LYS A 107 41.72 -15.27 11.54
CA LYS A 107 40.87 -16.10 10.67
C LYS A 107 39.54 -16.49 11.33
N MET A 108 39.53 -16.63 12.65
CA MET A 108 38.31 -16.92 13.42
C MET A 108 37.43 -15.67 13.58
N ALA A 109 38.03 -14.48 13.75
CA ALA A 109 37.31 -13.21 13.72
C ALA A 109 36.59 -13.03 12.36
N LYS A 110 37.33 -13.10 11.24
CA LYS A 110 36.75 -13.04 9.89
C LYS A 110 35.66 -14.09 9.65
N PHE A 111 35.82 -15.30 10.21
CA PHE A 111 34.78 -16.33 10.16
C PHE A 111 33.49 -15.92 10.91
N VAL A 112 33.59 -15.27 12.07
CA VAL A 112 32.42 -14.74 12.80
C VAL A 112 31.69 -13.69 11.99
N ASP A 113 32.40 -12.70 11.44
CA ASP A 113 31.80 -11.62 10.66
C ASP A 113 31.04 -12.15 9.44
N LEU A 114 31.69 -13.03 8.67
CA LEU A 114 31.09 -13.67 7.50
C LEU A 114 29.92 -14.60 7.87
N TYR A 115 29.97 -15.23 9.05
CA TYR A 115 28.89 -16.08 9.54
C TYR A 115 27.67 -15.28 10.02
N LEU A 116 27.86 -14.15 10.71
CA LEU A 116 26.75 -13.30 11.16
C LEU A 116 26.02 -12.62 10.00
N VAL A 117 26.70 -12.39 8.86
CA VAL A 117 26.08 -11.87 7.64
C VAL A 117 25.32 -12.96 6.86
N THR A 118 25.89 -14.16 6.72
CA THR A 118 25.34 -15.18 5.80
C THR A 118 24.57 -16.32 6.47
N TYR A 119 24.75 -16.51 7.79
CA TYR A 119 24.35 -17.69 8.58
C TYR A 119 24.75 -19.06 7.99
N ASN A 120 25.60 -19.08 6.96
CA ASN A 120 26.07 -20.28 6.28
C ASN A 120 27.51 -20.60 6.69
N GLY A 121 27.66 -21.56 7.62
CA GLY A 121 28.97 -21.95 8.16
C GLY A 121 29.94 -22.46 7.09
N ALA A 122 29.50 -23.22 6.09
CA ALA A 122 30.38 -23.77 5.06
C ALA A 122 30.94 -22.68 4.15
N HIS A 123 30.11 -21.71 3.78
CA HIS A 123 30.51 -20.54 3.00
C HIS A 123 31.45 -19.63 3.79
N ALA A 124 31.07 -19.23 5.01
CA ALA A 124 31.89 -18.40 5.88
C ALA A 124 33.27 -19.02 6.17
N TYR A 125 33.35 -20.34 6.36
CA TYR A 125 34.62 -21.04 6.62
C TYR A 125 35.58 -20.97 5.43
N ARG A 126 35.06 -21.13 4.19
CA ARG A 126 35.87 -20.98 2.97
C ARG A 126 36.30 -19.52 2.76
N ALA A 127 35.36 -18.58 2.87
CA ALA A 127 35.62 -17.15 2.67
C ALA A 127 36.59 -16.57 3.73
N ALA A 128 36.62 -17.12 4.95
CA ALA A 128 37.62 -16.79 5.97
C ALA A 128 39.03 -17.38 5.72
N GLY A 129 39.25 -18.08 4.59
CA GLY A 129 40.55 -18.59 4.18
C GLY A 129 40.97 -19.88 4.88
N TYR A 130 40.01 -20.75 5.22
CA TYR A 130 40.27 -22.13 5.63
C TYR A 130 40.15 -23.11 4.46
N THR A 131 41.05 -24.08 4.40
CA THR A 131 41.02 -25.14 3.38
C THR A 131 40.03 -26.24 3.76
N ALA A 132 39.22 -26.69 2.80
CA ALA A 132 38.32 -27.81 2.95
C ALA A 132 38.19 -28.53 1.59
N LYS A 133 38.28 -29.87 1.60
CA LYS A 133 38.26 -30.67 0.36
C LYS A 133 36.92 -30.55 -0.38
N ASN A 134 35.82 -30.78 0.34
CA ASN A 134 34.45 -30.76 -0.18
C ASN A 134 33.55 -29.93 0.75
N ASP A 135 32.38 -29.51 0.28
CA ASP A 135 31.41 -28.68 1.03
C ASP A 135 30.99 -29.31 2.37
N ASN A 136 30.72 -30.62 2.38
CA ASN A 136 30.38 -31.37 3.59
C ASN A 136 31.51 -31.32 4.64
N VAL A 137 32.77 -31.26 4.21
CA VAL A 137 33.93 -31.13 5.11
C VAL A 137 34.02 -29.70 5.65
N ALA A 138 33.74 -28.69 4.82
CA ALA A 138 33.66 -27.29 5.26
C ALA A 138 32.54 -27.09 6.29
N ALA A 139 31.34 -27.64 6.05
CA ALA A 139 30.21 -27.57 6.98
C ALA A 139 30.52 -28.23 8.34
N ALA A 140 31.14 -29.42 8.33
CA ALA A 140 31.54 -30.12 9.54
C ALA A 140 32.65 -29.38 10.33
N ALA A 141 33.63 -28.79 9.63
CA ALA A 141 34.69 -28.00 10.24
C ALA A 141 34.15 -26.67 10.82
N ALA A 142 33.30 -25.97 10.07
CA ALA A 142 32.60 -24.76 10.50
C ALA A 142 31.76 -25.01 11.76
N SER A 143 31.01 -26.12 11.80
CA SER A 143 30.20 -26.51 12.97
C SER A 143 31.06 -26.74 14.22
N ARG A 144 32.28 -27.27 14.07
CA ARG A 144 33.24 -27.43 15.17
C ARG A 144 33.84 -26.08 15.60
N LEU A 145 34.08 -25.18 14.65
CA LEU A 145 34.61 -23.85 14.92
C LEU A 145 33.56 -22.98 15.65
N LEU A 146 32.31 -22.98 15.19
CA LEU A 146 31.20 -22.27 15.83
C LEU A 146 31.04 -22.65 17.31
N LYS A 147 31.17 -23.93 17.67
CA LYS A 147 31.14 -24.37 19.08
C LYS A 147 32.21 -23.72 19.96
N LYS A 148 33.37 -23.36 19.41
CA LYS A 148 34.44 -22.65 20.13
C LYS A 148 34.17 -21.15 20.19
N VAL A 149 33.76 -20.54 19.08
CA VAL A 149 33.67 -19.08 18.97
C VAL A 149 32.33 -18.53 19.48
N LYS A 150 31.25 -19.33 19.54
CA LYS A 150 29.93 -18.87 20.00
C LYS A 150 29.90 -18.39 21.46
N CYS A 151 30.77 -18.92 22.32
CA CYS A 151 30.91 -18.50 23.72
C CYS A 151 31.91 -17.34 23.92
N HIS A 152 32.49 -16.82 22.84
CA HIS A 152 33.55 -15.80 22.88
C HIS A 152 32.95 -14.38 22.95
N PRO A 153 33.51 -13.45 23.75
CA PRO A 153 32.96 -12.09 23.88
C PRO A 153 32.82 -11.35 22.54
N TYR A 154 33.79 -11.52 21.63
CA TYR A 154 33.71 -10.97 20.25
C TYR A 154 32.44 -11.39 19.50
N TYR A 155 32.02 -12.66 19.62
CA TYR A 155 30.81 -13.14 18.95
C TYR A 155 29.57 -12.47 19.53
N ALA A 156 29.48 -12.35 20.85
CA ALA A 156 28.37 -11.67 21.52
C ALA A 156 28.31 -10.17 21.17
N ALA A 157 29.45 -9.49 21.14
CA ALA A 157 29.54 -8.07 20.78
C ALA A 157 29.09 -7.81 19.33
N ARG A 158 29.63 -8.58 18.36
CA ARG A 158 29.27 -8.45 16.93
C ARG A 158 27.82 -8.89 16.66
N GLN A 159 27.32 -9.88 17.39
CA GLN A 159 25.91 -10.27 17.33
C GLN A 159 25.00 -9.16 17.88
N ALA A 160 25.36 -8.50 18.98
CA ALA A 160 24.60 -7.37 19.53
C ALA A 160 24.62 -6.14 18.61
N GLU A 161 25.76 -5.84 17.98
CA GLU A 161 25.88 -4.78 16.97
C GLU A 161 24.99 -5.05 15.74
N MET A 162 25.03 -6.29 15.22
CA MET A 162 24.17 -6.74 14.12
C MET A 162 22.69 -6.61 14.49
N PHE A 163 22.28 -7.07 15.68
CA PHE A 163 20.91 -6.93 16.14
C PHE A 163 20.47 -5.47 16.32
N LYS A 164 21.33 -4.58 16.84
CA LYS A 164 21.02 -3.14 16.92
C LYS A 164 20.73 -2.56 15.54
N ARG A 165 21.67 -2.72 14.60
CA ARG A 165 21.51 -2.24 13.22
C ARG A 165 20.26 -2.80 12.54
N THR A 166 19.94 -4.08 12.75
CA THR A 166 18.72 -4.68 12.21
C THR A 166 17.46 -4.14 12.89
N ALA A 167 17.47 -3.94 14.22
CA ALA A 167 16.35 -3.37 14.95
C ALA A 167 16.08 -1.92 14.52
N ASP A 168 17.10 -1.10 14.30
CA ASP A 168 16.95 0.28 13.81
C ASP A 168 16.28 0.32 12.42
N VAL A 169 16.72 -0.55 11.49
CA VAL A 169 16.12 -0.68 10.16
C VAL A 169 14.68 -1.23 10.23
N GLN A 170 14.41 -2.19 11.11
CA GLN A 170 13.06 -2.72 11.34
C GLN A 170 12.13 -1.63 11.89
N ASN A 171 12.56 -0.91 12.93
CA ASN A 171 11.80 0.17 13.56
C ASN A 171 11.51 1.31 12.58
N ALA A 172 12.51 1.72 11.78
CA ALA A 172 12.31 2.73 10.72
C ALA A 172 11.29 2.24 9.67
N THR A 173 11.40 0.99 9.23
CA THR A 173 10.49 0.38 8.25
C THR A 173 9.05 0.28 8.80
N ILE A 174 8.89 -0.17 10.04
CA ILE A 174 7.59 -0.24 10.74
C ILE A 174 7.01 1.18 10.90
N GLY A 175 7.84 2.18 11.24
CA GLY A 175 7.44 3.58 11.33
C GLY A 175 6.87 4.13 10.02
N VAL A 176 7.55 3.89 8.89
CA VAL A 176 7.07 4.30 7.56
C VAL A 176 5.78 3.58 7.18
N ILE A 177 5.70 2.25 7.38
CA ILE A 177 4.48 1.46 7.12
C ILE A 177 3.30 1.96 7.95
N HIS A 178 3.52 2.23 9.24
CA HIS A 178 2.48 2.76 10.14
C HIS A 178 2.05 4.17 9.73
N ALA A 179 2.99 5.05 9.39
CA ALA A 179 2.71 6.39 8.93
C ALA A 179 1.87 6.38 7.64
N ALA A 180 2.23 5.57 6.63
CA ALA A 180 1.45 5.41 5.40
C ALA A 180 0.07 4.76 5.62
N ALA A 181 -0.04 3.81 6.58
CA ALA A 181 -1.30 3.15 6.91
C ALA A 181 -2.37 4.10 7.50
N PHE A 182 -1.94 5.14 8.21
CA PHE A 182 -2.83 6.05 8.96
C PHE A 182 -2.71 7.53 8.56
N ALA A 183 -1.99 7.84 7.48
CA ALA A 183 -1.94 9.18 6.90
C ALA A 183 -3.34 9.70 6.51
N ASP A 184 -3.60 11.00 6.70
CA ASP A 184 -4.79 11.62 6.10
C ASP A 184 -4.50 11.91 4.62
N ALA A 185 -5.31 11.33 3.73
CA ALA A 185 -5.20 11.57 2.30
C ALA A 185 -5.51 13.03 1.92
N ARG A 186 -6.24 13.77 2.79
CA ARG A 186 -6.57 15.19 2.60
C ARG A 186 -5.34 16.10 2.58
N GLU A 187 -4.26 15.72 3.28
CA GLU A 187 -2.97 16.45 3.20
C GLU A 187 -2.36 16.43 1.79
N ILE A 188 -2.71 15.44 0.96
CA ILE A 188 -2.24 15.29 -0.41
C ILE A 188 -3.23 15.96 -1.37
N SER A 189 -4.50 15.56 -1.30
CA SER A 189 -5.56 16.06 -2.16
C SER A 189 -6.90 16.13 -1.44
N GLU A 190 -7.62 17.24 -1.64
CA GLU A 190 -8.95 17.42 -1.07
C GLU A 190 -9.94 18.00 -2.09
N LEU A 191 -11.22 17.73 -1.85
CA LEU A 191 -12.33 18.29 -2.60
C LEU A 191 -12.82 19.54 -1.88
N ARG A 192 -12.52 20.72 -2.42
CA ARG A 192 -12.98 22.00 -1.87
C ARG A 192 -14.27 22.43 -2.56
N ARG A 193 -15.12 23.16 -1.82
CA ARG A 193 -16.23 23.94 -2.39
C ARG A 193 -15.86 25.42 -2.31
N ALA A 194 -16.00 26.13 -3.43
CA ALA A 194 -15.72 27.55 -3.58
C ALA A 194 -17.01 28.33 -3.85
N CYS A 195 -17.03 29.62 -3.49
CA CYS A 195 -18.07 30.53 -3.96
C CYS A 195 -18.10 30.60 -5.51
N CYS A 196 -19.28 30.79 -6.10
CA CYS A 196 -19.41 31.18 -7.49
C CYS A 196 -19.16 32.69 -7.67
N HIS A 197 -19.01 33.14 -8.92
CA HIS A 197 -18.86 34.57 -9.25
C HIS A 197 -20.04 35.44 -8.79
N TYR A 198 -21.20 34.84 -8.51
CA TYR A 198 -22.42 35.54 -8.08
C TYR A 198 -22.66 35.51 -6.56
N CYS A 199 -21.90 34.72 -5.79
CA CYS A 199 -22.11 34.55 -4.35
C CYS A 199 -22.07 35.86 -3.58
N HIS A 200 -20.99 36.64 -3.77
CA HIS A 200 -20.69 37.82 -2.98
C HIS A 200 -20.91 39.13 -3.76
N GLY A 201 -21.50 39.03 -4.95
CA GLY A 201 -21.77 40.17 -5.83
C GLY A 201 -22.89 41.06 -5.32
N ILE A 202 -22.80 42.36 -5.63
CA ILE A 202 -23.85 43.32 -5.31
C ILE A 202 -25.15 42.85 -6.00
N GLY A 203 -26.17 42.54 -5.20
CA GLY A 203 -27.43 41.97 -5.70
C GLY A 203 -27.28 40.61 -6.39
N HIS A 204 -26.28 39.81 -6.01
CA HIS A 204 -25.88 38.55 -6.67
C HIS A 204 -25.59 38.68 -8.18
N ARG A 205 -25.19 39.87 -8.66
CA ARG A 205 -24.69 40.06 -10.03
C ARG A 205 -23.26 39.53 -10.16
N TYR A 206 -22.79 39.28 -11.40
CA TYR A 206 -21.48 38.69 -11.66
C TYR A 206 -20.34 39.54 -11.09
N GLN A 207 -19.52 38.98 -10.20
CA GLN A 207 -18.27 39.56 -9.76
C GLN A 207 -17.11 39.17 -10.66
N HIS A 208 -16.27 40.16 -10.93
CA HIS A 208 -15.03 39.99 -11.65
C HIS A 208 -13.83 39.97 -10.70
N THR A 209 -12.74 39.34 -11.14
CA THR A 209 -11.44 39.59 -10.49
C THR A 209 -11.00 41.04 -10.74
N PRO A 210 -10.10 41.62 -9.92
CA PRO A 210 -9.60 42.98 -10.15
C PRO A 210 -9.05 43.17 -11.56
N ARG A 211 -8.31 42.17 -12.07
CA ARG A 211 -7.72 42.21 -13.41
C ARG A 211 -8.76 42.20 -14.52
N GLU A 212 -9.77 41.33 -14.44
CA GLU A 212 -10.88 41.31 -15.41
C GLU A 212 -11.63 42.65 -15.50
N MET A 213 -11.73 43.39 -14.39
CA MET A 213 -12.36 44.72 -14.41
C MET A 213 -11.46 45.81 -14.98
N GLU A 214 -10.14 45.73 -14.79
CA GLU A 214 -9.19 46.60 -15.49
C GLU A 214 -9.28 46.38 -16.99
N ASP A 215 -9.23 45.12 -17.44
CA ASP A 215 -9.31 44.75 -18.85
C ASP A 215 -10.67 45.17 -19.45
N ARG A 216 -11.80 44.92 -18.76
CA ARG A 216 -13.14 45.37 -19.19
C ARG A 216 -13.30 46.89 -19.26
N ARG A 217 -12.70 47.65 -18.33
CA ARG A 217 -12.72 49.12 -18.39
C ARG A 217 -11.92 49.61 -19.59
N ALA A 218 -10.75 49.03 -19.85
CA ALA A 218 -9.95 49.38 -21.02
C ALA A 218 -10.64 49.05 -22.35
N GLU A 219 -11.33 47.90 -22.45
CA GLU A 219 -12.18 47.55 -23.60
C GLU A 219 -13.33 48.56 -23.79
N TYR A 220 -13.97 48.98 -22.71
CA TYR A 220 -15.05 49.97 -22.75
C TYR A 220 -14.54 51.37 -23.11
N ASP A 221 -13.40 51.80 -22.59
CA ASP A 221 -12.77 53.08 -22.91
C ASP A 221 -12.32 53.14 -24.39
N ALA A 222 -11.82 52.02 -24.93
CA ALA A 222 -11.54 51.89 -26.36
C ALA A 222 -12.82 51.93 -27.21
N ALA A 223 -13.87 51.21 -26.79
CA ALA A 223 -15.17 51.24 -27.46
C ALA A 223 -15.85 52.62 -27.39
N LEU A 224 -15.63 53.39 -26.33
CA LEU A 224 -16.05 54.79 -26.23
C LEU A 224 -15.31 55.64 -27.27
N ALA A 225 -13.99 55.55 -27.34
CA ALA A 225 -13.20 56.31 -28.33
C ALA A 225 -13.62 55.98 -29.77
N GLU A 226 -13.89 54.71 -30.08
CA GLU A 226 -14.44 54.30 -31.38
C GLU A 226 -15.87 54.80 -31.61
N ALA A 227 -16.73 54.79 -30.59
CA ALA A 227 -18.10 55.28 -30.68
C ALA A 227 -18.12 56.80 -30.93
N GLU A 228 -17.32 57.56 -30.18
CA GLU A 228 -17.13 59.01 -30.35
C GLU A 228 -16.62 59.35 -31.76
N ALA A 229 -15.59 58.66 -32.25
CA ALA A 229 -15.08 58.83 -33.61
C ALA A 229 -16.14 58.54 -34.69
N ASN A 230 -17.11 57.67 -34.41
CA ASN A 230 -18.23 57.32 -35.29
C ASN A 230 -19.51 58.12 -34.99
N ASN A 231 -19.49 59.13 -34.11
CA ASN A 231 -20.66 59.90 -33.66
C ASN A 231 -21.81 59.03 -33.10
N LYS A 232 -21.47 57.93 -32.42
CA LYS A 232 -22.41 57.03 -31.74
C LYS A 232 -22.28 57.22 -30.23
N THR A 233 -23.39 57.11 -29.51
CA THR A 233 -23.40 57.11 -28.05
C THR A 233 -23.35 55.68 -27.51
N LEU A 234 -22.39 55.40 -26.63
CA LEU A 234 -22.31 54.14 -25.89
C LEU A 234 -23.07 54.28 -24.56
N PRO A 235 -23.82 53.27 -24.08
CA PRO A 235 -24.41 53.30 -22.75
C PRO A 235 -23.32 53.30 -21.66
N PRO A 236 -23.59 53.84 -20.45
CA PRO A 236 -22.63 53.85 -19.35
C PRO A 236 -22.07 52.46 -18.98
N PHE A 237 -20.82 52.41 -18.51
CA PHE A 237 -20.19 51.17 -18.05
C PHE A 237 -20.96 50.55 -16.88
N ASP A 238 -21.40 49.30 -17.07
CA ASP A 238 -22.04 48.50 -16.02
C ASP A 238 -21.00 47.67 -15.26
N GLU A 239 -20.77 48.01 -13.99
CA GLU A 239 -19.85 47.30 -13.09
C GLU A 239 -20.37 45.93 -12.63
N LEU A 240 -21.58 45.53 -13.03
CA LEU A 240 -22.22 44.25 -12.69
C LEU A 240 -22.35 44.03 -11.19
N GLY A 241 -21.65 43.02 -10.63
CA GLY A 241 -21.58 42.72 -9.20
C GLY A 241 -20.36 43.31 -8.51
N GLY A 242 -19.54 44.08 -9.22
CA GLY A 242 -18.34 44.76 -8.74
C GLY A 242 -17.04 43.96 -8.85
N VAL A 243 -15.96 44.61 -8.41
CA VAL A 243 -14.62 44.01 -8.23
C VAL A 243 -14.55 43.16 -6.96
N GLY A 244 -13.66 42.17 -6.94
CA GLY A 244 -13.25 41.49 -5.70
C GLY A 244 -13.74 40.04 -5.56
N TYR A 245 -14.02 39.38 -6.68
CA TYR A 245 -14.17 37.93 -6.70
C TYR A 245 -12.91 37.24 -6.18
N ASP A 246 -13.07 36.38 -5.17
CA ASP A 246 -12.03 35.48 -4.68
C ASP A 246 -12.64 34.11 -4.48
N LYS A 247 -12.26 33.17 -5.37
CA LYS A 247 -12.69 31.77 -5.35
C LYS A 247 -12.46 31.06 -4.01
N ARG A 248 -11.54 31.55 -3.15
CA ARG A 248 -11.25 30.93 -1.85
C ARG A 248 -12.31 31.22 -0.78
N LYS A 249 -13.20 32.19 -1.00
CA LYS A 249 -14.29 32.50 -0.06
C LYS A 249 -15.30 31.35 -0.01
N GLU A 250 -15.90 31.17 1.16
CA GLU A 250 -17.00 30.22 1.35
C GLU A 250 -18.20 30.62 0.47
N PRO A 251 -19.00 29.66 -0.03
CA PRO A 251 -20.25 29.95 -0.74
C PRO A 251 -21.20 30.78 0.12
N HIS A 252 -21.87 31.77 -0.48
CA HIS A 252 -22.89 32.54 0.24
C HIS A 252 -24.17 31.71 0.33
N PRO A 253 -24.73 31.45 1.53
CA PRO A 253 -25.84 30.50 1.71
C PRO A 253 -27.07 30.85 0.87
N ASP A 254 -27.41 32.15 0.79
CA ASP A 254 -28.58 32.62 0.04
C ASP A 254 -28.31 32.88 -1.46
N CYS A 255 -27.16 32.45 -2.00
CA CYS A 255 -26.82 32.71 -3.40
C CYS A 255 -27.81 31.97 -4.34
N PRO A 256 -28.55 32.67 -5.22
CA PRO A 256 -29.55 32.05 -6.08
C PRO A 256 -28.94 31.14 -7.16
N GLU A 257 -27.74 31.46 -7.63
CA GLU A 257 -27.07 30.74 -8.73
C GLU A 257 -26.47 29.40 -8.33
N CYS A 258 -26.00 29.28 -7.09
CA CYS A 258 -25.41 28.03 -6.57
C CYS A 258 -26.15 27.45 -5.36
N ALA A 259 -27.31 28.00 -4.99
CA ALA A 259 -28.14 27.56 -3.86
C ALA A 259 -27.36 27.35 -2.54
N GLY A 260 -26.35 28.19 -2.28
CA GLY A 260 -25.46 28.06 -1.12
C GLY A 260 -24.46 26.89 -1.17
N GLU A 261 -24.52 26.02 -2.18
CA GLU A 261 -23.63 24.86 -2.31
C GLU A 261 -22.24 25.19 -2.86
N GLY A 262 -22.13 26.26 -3.67
CA GLY A 262 -20.90 26.62 -4.38
C GLY A 262 -20.46 25.61 -5.44
N TYR A 263 -19.28 25.82 -6.01
CA TYR A 263 -18.68 24.91 -7.00
C TYR A 263 -17.58 24.04 -6.39
N GLN A 264 -17.67 22.74 -6.65
CA GLN A 264 -16.62 21.79 -6.29
C GLN A 264 -15.38 21.96 -7.16
N TYR A 265 -14.20 21.81 -6.58
CA TYR A 265 -12.94 21.70 -7.30
C TYR A 265 -11.96 20.83 -6.52
N THR A 266 -11.16 20.05 -7.25
CA THR A 266 -10.03 19.33 -6.67
C THR A 266 -8.91 20.32 -6.35
N TYR A 267 -8.33 20.18 -5.16
CA TYR A 267 -7.15 20.92 -4.75
C TYR A 267 -6.05 19.95 -4.36
N PHE A 268 -4.89 20.10 -4.99
CA PHE A 268 -3.67 19.37 -4.64
C PHE A 268 -2.78 20.31 -3.81
N HIS A 269 -2.35 19.84 -2.64
CA HIS A 269 -1.44 20.59 -1.78
C HIS A 269 -0.01 20.52 -2.33
N ASP A 270 0.85 21.50 -2.00
CA ASP A 270 2.27 21.47 -2.38
C ASP A 270 2.98 20.32 -1.65
N SER A 271 3.56 19.38 -2.40
CA SER A 271 4.26 18.21 -1.87
C SER A 271 5.46 18.54 -0.99
N ARG A 272 6.00 19.77 -1.07
CA ARG A 272 7.03 20.29 -0.16
C ARG A 272 6.52 20.53 1.26
N THR A 273 5.20 20.64 1.44
CA THR A 273 4.54 20.98 2.70
C THR A 273 3.86 19.78 3.38
N TYR A 274 3.91 18.59 2.76
CA TYR A 274 3.30 17.37 3.30
C TYR A 274 3.91 16.95 4.64
N GLY A 275 3.06 16.48 5.56
CA GLY A 275 3.53 15.84 6.78
C GLY A 275 4.27 14.53 6.50
N PRO A 276 5.05 14.01 7.47
CA PRO A 276 5.81 12.76 7.28
C PRO A 276 4.92 11.55 6.97
N ALA A 277 3.65 11.57 7.40
CA ALA A 277 2.68 10.52 7.08
C ALA A 277 2.18 10.62 5.63
N ALA A 278 1.81 11.82 5.17
CA ALA A 278 1.44 12.06 3.77
C ALA A 278 2.61 11.77 2.81
N LEU A 279 3.85 12.13 3.18
CA LEU A 279 5.07 11.77 2.44
C LEU A 279 5.30 10.26 2.36
N ALA A 280 5.00 9.50 3.43
CA ALA A 280 5.09 8.04 3.42
C ALA A 280 4.03 7.37 2.52
N LEU A 281 2.92 8.06 2.26
CA LEU A 281 1.84 7.59 1.39
C LEU A 281 1.99 8.05 -0.08
N PHE A 282 2.66 9.17 -0.32
CA PHE A 282 2.81 9.79 -1.64
C PHE A 282 3.81 9.04 -2.53
N GLU A 283 3.35 8.59 -3.70
CA GLU A 283 4.18 7.87 -4.68
C GLU A 283 4.74 8.78 -5.79
N GLY A 284 4.21 10.01 -5.93
CA GLY A 284 4.62 10.96 -6.95
C GLY A 284 3.46 11.63 -7.69
N VAL A 285 3.78 12.30 -8.80
CA VAL A 285 2.81 12.97 -9.67
C VAL A 285 3.06 12.54 -11.11
N GLU A 286 2.00 12.29 -11.87
CA GLU A 286 2.03 11.90 -13.27
C GLU A 286 1.25 12.94 -14.09
N GLU A 287 1.90 13.57 -15.06
CA GLU A 287 1.25 14.48 -16.01
C GLU A 287 0.71 13.67 -17.20
N THR A 288 -0.61 13.68 -17.38
CA THR A 288 -1.30 12.98 -18.47
C THR A 288 -2.05 13.95 -19.37
N LYS A 289 -2.51 13.49 -20.54
CA LYS A 289 -3.32 14.31 -21.46
C LYS A 289 -4.61 14.86 -20.81
N ASP A 290 -5.14 14.14 -19.82
CA ASP A 290 -6.34 14.51 -19.06
C ASP A 290 -6.02 15.42 -17.85
N GLY A 291 -4.76 15.85 -17.71
CA GLY A 291 -4.26 16.64 -16.59
C GLY A 291 -3.40 15.86 -15.59
N ILE A 292 -3.20 16.48 -14.43
CA ILE A 292 -2.28 16.03 -13.38
C ILE A 292 -2.94 14.95 -12.52
N LYS A 293 -2.27 13.80 -12.38
CA LYS A 293 -2.70 12.68 -11.52
C LYS A 293 -1.70 12.53 -10.38
N VAL A 294 -2.14 12.84 -9.16
CA VAL A 294 -1.33 12.59 -7.95
C VAL A 294 -1.48 11.13 -7.54
N ARG A 295 -0.34 10.43 -7.38
CA ARG A 295 -0.31 9.02 -7.00
C ARG A 295 -0.08 8.87 -5.50
N ALA A 296 -0.94 8.09 -4.87
CA ALA A 296 -0.86 7.72 -3.47
C ALA A 296 -0.94 6.19 -3.35
N GLY A 297 -0.15 5.63 -2.44
CA GLY A 297 -0.09 4.19 -2.21
C GLY A 297 -1.38 3.63 -1.58
N SER A 298 -1.55 2.31 -1.67
CA SER A 298 -2.72 1.65 -1.12
C SER A 298 -2.66 1.58 0.42
N GLN A 299 -3.39 2.47 1.10
CA GLN A 299 -3.54 2.43 2.56
C GLN A 299 -4.00 1.05 3.06
N LYS A 300 -4.81 0.32 2.28
CA LYS A 300 -5.23 -1.05 2.60
C LYS A 300 -4.03 -1.99 2.69
N ALA A 301 -3.12 -1.94 1.72
CA ALA A 301 -1.92 -2.78 1.73
C ALA A 301 -1.01 -2.47 2.94
N TYR A 302 -0.83 -1.19 3.28
CA TYR A 302 -0.10 -0.79 4.48
C TYR A 302 -0.78 -1.27 5.77
N ARG A 303 -2.12 -1.15 5.89
CA ARG A 303 -2.89 -1.67 7.04
C ARG A 303 -2.81 -3.20 7.16
N GLU A 304 -2.81 -3.92 6.05
CA GLU A 304 -2.58 -5.38 6.06
C GLU A 304 -1.15 -5.75 6.50
N LEU A 305 -0.15 -4.94 6.17
CA LEU A 305 1.22 -5.12 6.67
C LEU A 305 1.30 -4.82 8.18
N VAL A 306 0.68 -3.73 8.65
CA VAL A 306 0.53 -3.43 10.10
C VAL A 306 -0.14 -4.61 10.81
N ALA A 307 -1.25 -5.14 10.28
CA ALA A 307 -1.95 -6.27 10.88
C ALA A 307 -1.07 -7.52 10.98
N LYS A 308 -0.27 -7.82 9.96
CA LYS A 308 0.71 -8.93 9.97
C LYS A 308 1.86 -8.70 10.96
N ILE A 309 2.35 -7.47 11.09
CA ILE A 309 3.43 -7.10 12.04
C ILE A 309 2.97 -7.30 13.50
N PHE A 310 1.72 -6.97 13.82
CA PHE A 310 1.18 -7.04 15.18
C PHE A 310 0.38 -8.33 15.49
N ASP A 311 0.42 -9.35 14.63
CA ASP A 311 -0.43 -10.57 14.71
C ASP A 311 -1.93 -10.27 14.97
N LEU A 312 -2.42 -9.18 14.38
CA LEU A 312 -3.84 -8.80 14.46
C LEU A 312 -4.64 -9.78 13.60
N LYS A 313 -5.21 -10.79 14.27
CA LYS A 313 -6.11 -11.81 13.72
C LYS A 313 -7.48 -11.23 13.38
N VAL A 314 -7.49 -10.25 12.47
CA VAL A 314 -8.69 -9.80 11.79
C VAL A 314 -8.99 -10.84 10.72
N GLU A 315 -9.82 -11.83 11.06
CA GLU A 315 -10.39 -12.72 10.06
C GLU A 315 -11.13 -11.84 9.02
N PRO A 316 -10.79 -11.93 7.72
CA PRO A 316 -11.44 -11.10 6.72
C PRO A 316 -12.93 -11.46 6.73
N ALA A 317 -13.79 -10.47 7.00
CA ALA A 317 -15.23 -10.67 7.01
C ALA A 317 -15.64 -11.37 5.72
N ILE A 318 -16.16 -12.59 5.86
CA ILE A 318 -16.53 -13.43 4.73
C ILE A 318 -17.55 -12.61 3.93
N VAL A 319 -17.21 -12.27 2.69
CA VAL A 319 -18.14 -11.61 1.78
C VAL A 319 -19.20 -12.65 1.40
N VAL A 320 -20.23 -12.73 2.24
CA VAL A 320 -21.42 -13.54 1.97
C VAL A 320 -22.15 -12.84 0.83
N ASN A 321 -21.78 -13.18 -0.40
CA ASN A 321 -22.56 -12.84 -1.58
C ASN A 321 -23.91 -13.56 -1.45
N THR A 322 -24.88 -12.90 -0.84
CA THR A 322 -26.29 -13.31 -0.81
C THR A 322 -26.93 -13.07 -2.18
N GLY A 323 -26.34 -13.63 -3.23
CA GLY A 323 -27.05 -13.83 -4.47
C GLY A 323 -28.20 -14.82 -4.22
N PRO A 324 -29.33 -14.70 -4.93
CA PRO A 324 -30.31 -15.78 -4.96
C PRO A 324 -29.61 -17.07 -5.41
N SER A 325 -30.03 -18.22 -4.87
CA SER A 325 -29.56 -19.52 -5.39
C SER A 325 -29.90 -19.62 -6.88
N THR A 326 -29.11 -20.39 -7.63
CA THR A 326 -29.33 -20.58 -9.08
C THR A 326 -30.77 -21.01 -9.36
N GLU A 327 -31.31 -21.94 -8.56
CA GLU A 327 -32.71 -22.38 -8.59
C GLU A 327 -33.74 -21.23 -8.51
N VAL A 328 -33.49 -20.20 -7.70
CA VAL A 328 -34.38 -19.03 -7.57
C VAL A 328 -34.22 -18.07 -8.75
N LEU A 329 -33.03 -17.97 -9.32
CA LEU A 329 -32.76 -17.17 -10.51
C LEU A 329 -33.36 -17.81 -11.77
N ASP A 330 -33.17 -19.13 -11.93
CA ASP A 330 -33.70 -19.93 -13.04
C ASP A 330 -35.24 -19.89 -13.01
N ALA A 331 -35.87 -20.11 -11.85
CA ALA A 331 -37.33 -19.99 -11.69
C ALA A 331 -37.87 -18.56 -11.92
N ALA A 332 -37.04 -17.52 -11.76
CA ALA A 332 -37.43 -16.14 -12.11
C ALA A 332 -37.33 -15.89 -13.63
N ILE A 333 -36.31 -16.45 -14.27
CA ILE A 333 -36.10 -16.42 -15.72
C ILE A 333 -37.23 -17.19 -16.44
N GLU A 334 -37.58 -18.39 -15.99
CA GLU A 334 -38.70 -19.18 -16.52
C GLU A 334 -40.04 -18.42 -16.45
N ARG A 335 -40.35 -17.77 -15.33
CA ARG A 335 -41.56 -16.92 -15.21
C ARG A 335 -41.55 -15.73 -16.16
N ALA A 336 -40.38 -15.14 -16.40
CA ALA A 336 -40.25 -14.03 -17.35
C ALA A 336 -40.45 -14.51 -18.80
N HIS A 337 -39.88 -15.67 -19.17
CA HIS A 337 -40.13 -16.29 -20.47
C HIS A 337 -41.61 -16.64 -20.66
N ALA A 338 -42.24 -17.36 -19.73
CA ALA A 338 -43.66 -17.74 -19.81
C ALA A 338 -44.58 -16.51 -19.94
N LYS A 339 -44.29 -15.41 -19.22
CA LYS A 339 -45.04 -14.16 -19.36
C LYS A 339 -44.84 -13.51 -20.74
N THR A 340 -43.63 -13.54 -21.27
CA THR A 340 -43.29 -12.99 -22.59
C THR A 340 -43.94 -13.81 -23.72
N GLU A 341 -43.96 -15.13 -23.59
CA GLU A 341 -44.64 -16.03 -24.53
C GLU A 341 -46.15 -15.85 -24.51
N ALA A 342 -46.77 -15.73 -23.32
CA ALA A 342 -48.18 -15.42 -23.19
C ALA A 342 -48.56 -14.09 -23.87
N GLN A 343 -47.78 -13.02 -23.63
CA GLN A 343 -47.97 -11.73 -24.30
C GLN A 343 -47.79 -11.81 -25.82
N ARG A 344 -46.86 -12.63 -26.31
CA ARG A 344 -46.65 -12.84 -27.75
C ARG A 344 -47.79 -13.63 -28.40
N LEU A 345 -48.37 -14.59 -27.68
CA LEU A 345 -49.56 -15.34 -28.13
C LEU A 345 -50.79 -14.43 -28.15
N GLU A 346 -51.03 -13.67 -27.08
CA GLU A 346 -52.13 -12.68 -27.00
C GLU A 346 -52.02 -11.63 -28.13
N MET A 347 -50.81 -11.14 -28.41
CA MET A 347 -50.56 -10.23 -29.54
C MET A 347 -50.83 -10.90 -30.90
N ALA A 348 -50.44 -12.17 -31.08
CA ALA A 348 -50.70 -12.92 -32.31
C ALA A 348 -52.19 -13.25 -32.52
N GLU A 349 -52.93 -13.55 -31.44
CA GLU A 349 -54.38 -13.74 -31.48
C GLU A 349 -55.10 -12.43 -31.78
N ARG A 350 -54.68 -11.32 -31.17
CA ARG A 350 -55.21 -9.99 -31.47
C ARG A 350 -54.98 -9.58 -32.92
N LEU A 351 -53.79 -9.86 -33.47
CA LEU A 351 -53.48 -9.63 -34.89
C LEU A 351 -54.39 -10.47 -35.81
N ARG A 352 -54.63 -11.74 -35.48
CA ARG A 352 -55.56 -12.60 -36.24
C ARG A 352 -57.01 -12.10 -36.18
N MET A 353 -57.47 -11.58 -35.04
CA MET A 353 -58.82 -11.01 -34.92
C MET A 353 -58.97 -9.73 -35.75
N ILE A 354 -57.91 -8.92 -35.86
CA ILE A 354 -57.86 -7.74 -36.76
C ILE A 354 -57.88 -8.20 -38.23
N GLU A 355 -57.05 -9.18 -38.62
CA GLU A 355 -57.04 -9.74 -39.98
C GLU A 355 -58.39 -10.38 -40.39
N GLN A 356 -59.16 -10.90 -39.43
CA GLN A 356 -60.49 -11.46 -39.65
C GLN A 356 -61.62 -10.42 -39.56
N GLY A 357 -61.31 -9.13 -39.34
CA GLY A 357 -62.30 -8.05 -39.25
C GLY A 357 -63.25 -8.15 -38.05
N GLN A 358 -62.82 -8.83 -36.97
CA GLN A 358 -63.62 -9.01 -35.75
C GLN A 358 -63.31 -7.98 -34.66
N LEU A 359 -62.28 -7.15 -34.85
CA LEU A 359 -61.92 -6.00 -34.03
C LEU A 359 -61.53 -4.84 -34.96
N GLU A 360 -62.02 -3.63 -34.67
CA GLU A 360 -61.61 -2.37 -35.31
C GLU A 360 -60.26 -1.86 -34.78
#